data_AF-A0A935CRU5-F1
#
_entry.id   AF-A0A935CRU5-F1
#
_cell.length_a   1.000
_cell.length_b   1.000
_cell.length_c   1.000
_cell.angle_alpha   90.00
_cell.angle_beta   90.00
_cell.angle_gamma   90.00
#
_symmetry.space_group_name_H-M   'P 1'
#
loop_
_entity.id
_entity.type
_entity.pdbx_description
1 polymer ?
#
loop_
_entity_poly.entity_id
_entity_poly.type
_entity_poly.pdbx_seq_one_letter_code
_entity_poly.pdbx_strand_id
1 'polypeptide(L)'
;MKYATGADFRRALETRLRTLSQRDGAPLARLRKFIAFDRLLARLLYAEPEAWVLKGGLALQLRLGQRARTTKDMDVMWRLSAPDLHQLLANAASLDVNDWFRFVVERTQGEEDLLPGVGLVGAARNRPATLSSPPASWAQPLRRMADETALAWRDLDDAVRAAQKFVDPVLQHQNAGRWDPIPWTWEG
;
A
#
# COMPACT_ATOMS: atom_id res chain seq x y z
N MET A 1 -14.85 -21.16 -13.16
CA MET A 1 -14.60 -21.50 -14.58
C MET A 1 -13.21 -22.11 -14.65
N LYS A 2 -13.04 -23.30 -15.25
CA LYS A 2 -11.72 -23.93 -15.44
C LYS A 2 -11.27 -23.69 -16.88
N TYR A 3 -10.03 -23.28 -17.08
CA TYR A 3 -9.42 -23.10 -18.41
C TYR A 3 -8.58 -24.33 -18.74
N ALA A 4 -8.55 -24.76 -20.00
CA ALA A 4 -7.76 -25.91 -20.42
C ALA A 4 -6.26 -25.58 -20.49
N THR A 5 -5.92 -24.34 -20.84
CA THR A 5 -4.53 -23.88 -20.94
C THR A 5 -4.33 -22.50 -20.33
N GLY A 6 -3.09 -22.17 -19.97
CA GLY A 6 -2.73 -20.82 -19.53
C GLY A 6 -2.90 -19.75 -20.62
N ALA A 7 -2.83 -20.14 -21.90
CA ALA A 7 -3.12 -19.25 -23.02
C ALA A 7 -4.61 -18.88 -23.07
N ASP A 8 -5.51 -19.85 -22.82
CA ASP A 8 -6.95 -19.60 -22.74
C ASP A 8 -7.30 -18.67 -21.58
N PHE A 9 -6.70 -18.94 -20.41
CA PHE A 9 -6.82 -18.05 -19.25
C PHE A 9 -6.35 -16.63 -19.59
N ARG A 10 -5.15 -16.48 -20.16
CA ARG A 10 -4.59 -15.17 -20.52
C ARG A 10 -5.50 -14.40 -21.48
N ARG A 11 -6.03 -15.06 -22.52
CA ARG A 11 -6.98 -14.44 -23.46
C ARG A 11 -8.24 -13.96 -22.75
N ALA A 12 -8.83 -14.79 -21.90
CA ALA A 12 -10.04 -14.45 -21.15
C ALA A 12 -9.79 -13.29 -20.16
N LEU A 13 -8.66 -13.31 -19.45
CA LEU A 13 -8.23 -12.24 -18.56
C LEU A 13 -8.09 -10.92 -19.32
N GLU A 14 -7.34 -10.92 -20.43
CA GLU A 14 -7.11 -9.73 -21.24
C GLU A 14 -8.41 -9.14 -21.81
N THR A 15 -9.33 -9.98 -22.29
CA THR A 15 -10.67 -9.55 -22.70
C THR A 15 -11.39 -8.87 -21.55
N ARG A 16 -11.42 -9.47 -20.36
CA ARG A 16 -12.07 -8.89 -19.18
C ARG A 16 -11.45 -7.55 -18.77
N LEU A 17 -10.13 -7.44 -18.76
CA LEU A 17 -9.45 -6.19 -18.41
C LEU A 17 -9.75 -5.07 -19.42
N ARG A 18 -9.86 -5.39 -20.72
CA ARG A 18 -10.26 -4.42 -21.75
C ARG A 18 -11.70 -3.96 -21.57
N THR A 19 -12.63 -4.88 -21.31
CA THR A 19 -14.02 -4.54 -21.02
C THR A 19 -14.13 -3.63 -19.80
N LEU A 20 -13.40 -3.92 -18.71
CA LEU A 20 -13.35 -3.07 -17.53
C LEU A 20 -12.76 -1.69 -17.86
N SER A 21 -11.66 -1.64 -18.62
CA SER A 21 -11.04 -0.38 -19.04
C SER A 21 -12.01 0.52 -19.83
N GLN A 22 -12.77 -0.06 -20.77
CA GLN A 22 -13.75 0.66 -21.58
C GLN A 22 -14.95 1.13 -20.75
N ARG A 23 -15.44 0.29 -19.83
CA ARG A 23 -16.59 0.61 -18.97
C ARG A 23 -16.27 1.69 -17.94
N ASP A 24 -15.10 1.58 -17.33
CA ASP A 24 -14.74 2.33 -16.13
C ASP A 24 -13.77 3.50 -16.41
N GLY A 25 -13.30 3.65 -17.65
CA GLY A 25 -12.32 4.68 -18.04
C GLY A 25 -10.91 4.47 -17.46
N ALA A 26 -10.69 3.43 -16.66
CA ALA A 26 -9.39 3.14 -16.07
C ALA A 26 -8.37 2.70 -17.16
N PRO A 27 -7.12 3.21 -17.15
CA PRO A 27 -6.11 2.78 -18.10
C PRO A 27 -5.84 1.28 -18.03
N LEU A 28 -5.84 0.58 -19.17
CA LEU A 28 -5.62 -0.88 -19.23
C LEU A 28 -4.32 -1.32 -18.52
N ALA A 29 -3.25 -0.52 -18.64
CA ALA A 29 -1.99 -0.78 -17.96
C ALA A 29 -2.13 -0.77 -16.41
N ARG A 30 -2.98 0.10 -15.87
CA ARG A 30 -3.29 0.13 -14.42
C ARG A 30 -3.98 -1.16 -14.00
N LEU A 31 -4.95 -1.63 -14.77
CA LEU A 31 -5.69 -2.86 -14.47
C LEU A 31 -4.79 -4.11 -14.54
N ARG A 32 -3.92 -4.19 -15.55
CA ARG A 32 -2.92 -5.28 -15.67
C ARG A 32 -1.95 -5.31 -14.50
N LYS A 33 -1.44 -4.14 -14.07
CA LYS A 33 -0.57 -4.07 -12.88
C LYS A 33 -1.31 -4.46 -11.61
N PHE A 34 -2.53 -3.96 -11.46
CA PHE A 34 -3.33 -4.23 -10.27
C PHE A 34 -3.58 -5.73 -10.09
N ILE A 35 -3.94 -6.46 -11.15
CA ILE A 35 -4.13 -7.91 -11.05
C ILE A 35 -2.81 -8.63 -10.72
N ALA A 36 -1.67 -8.19 -11.26
CA ALA A 36 -0.38 -8.79 -10.91
C ALA A 36 -0.04 -8.59 -9.42
N PHE A 37 -0.24 -7.38 -8.88
CA PHE A 37 -0.03 -7.11 -7.45
C PHE A 37 -1.00 -7.89 -6.56
N ASP A 38 -2.27 -7.92 -6.92
CA ASP A 38 -3.30 -8.65 -6.20
C ASP A 38 -2.98 -10.16 -6.12
N ARG A 39 -2.49 -10.76 -7.22
CA ARG A 39 -2.09 -12.18 -7.25
C ARG A 39 -0.78 -12.46 -6.52
N LEU A 40 0.15 -11.52 -6.48
CA LEU A 40 1.36 -11.63 -5.65
C LEU A 40 1.03 -11.49 -4.16
N LEU A 41 0.18 -10.53 -3.80
CA LEU A 41 -0.29 -10.33 -2.43
C LEU A 41 -1.03 -11.57 -1.91
N ALA A 42 -1.86 -12.21 -2.74
CA ALA A 42 -2.51 -13.47 -2.40
C ALA A 42 -1.52 -14.57 -1.99
N ARG A 43 -0.36 -14.65 -2.65
CA ARG A 43 0.71 -15.61 -2.30
C ARG A 43 1.42 -15.26 -1.00
N LEU A 44 1.71 -13.98 -0.78
CA LEU A 44 2.31 -13.51 0.47
C LEU A 44 1.40 -13.82 1.67
N LEU A 45 0.10 -13.52 1.54
CA LEU A 45 -0.89 -13.77 2.57
C LEU A 45 -1.20 -15.27 2.75
N TYR A 46 -1.14 -16.07 1.69
CA TYR A 46 -1.32 -17.52 1.83
C TYR A 46 -0.14 -18.18 2.54
N ALA A 47 1.09 -17.75 2.22
CA ALA A 47 2.29 -18.26 2.88
C ALA A 47 2.33 -17.90 4.35
N GLU A 48 2.10 -16.62 4.66
CA GLU A 48 2.31 -16.05 6.00
C GLU A 48 1.24 -14.97 6.30
N PRO A 49 0.01 -15.36 6.66
CA PRO A 49 -1.15 -14.46 6.73
C PRO A 49 -0.95 -13.25 7.64
N GLU A 50 -0.25 -13.42 8.76
CA GLU A 50 -0.12 -12.42 9.83
C GLU A 50 1.19 -11.62 9.76
N ALA A 51 2.09 -12.01 8.86
CA ALA A 51 3.45 -11.49 8.84
C ALA A 51 3.61 -10.27 7.93
N TRP A 52 2.65 -10.00 7.05
CA TRP A 52 2.69 -8.90 6.09
C TRP A 52 1.70 -7.79 6.41
N VAL A 53 2.15 -6.55 6.25
CA VAL A 53 1.29 -5.36 6.25
C VAL A 53 1.47 -4.64 4.92
N LEU A 54 0.38 -4.52 4.16
CA LEU A 54 0.38 -3.72 2.93
C LEU A 54 0.34 -2.23 3.27
N LYS A 55 1.20 -1.44 2.63
CA LYS A 55 1.27 0.01 2.80
C LYS A 55 1.31 0.72 1.44
N GLY A 56 1.52 2.04 1.47
CA GLY A 56 1.80 2.83 0.27
C GLY A 56 0.64 2.92 -0.72
N GLY A 57 0.99 3.11 -2.00
CA GLY A 57 0.02 3.44 -3.05
C GLY A 57 -0.99 2.33 -3.34
N LEU A 58 -0.60 1.05 -3.24
CA LEU A 58 -1.51 -0.07 -3.46
C LEU A 58 -2.57 -0.16 -2.37
N ALA A 59 -2.21 0.06 -1.10
CA ALA A 59 -3.17 0.09 0.00
C ALA A 59 -4.23 1.20 -0.20
N LEU A 60 -3.81 2.39 -0.64
CA LEU A 60 -4.73 3.47 -0.99
C LEU A 60 -5.60 3.14 -2.20
N GLN A 61 -5.05 2.46 -3.21
CA GLN A 61 -5.83 2.04 -4.37
C GLN A 61 -6.91 1.00 -4.02
N LEU A 62 -6.64 0.09 -3.08
CA LEU A 62 -7.66 -0.83 -2.56
C LEU A 62 -8.76 -0.09 -1.79
N ARG A 63 -8.40 0.96 -1.04
CA ARG A 63 -9.34 1.70 -0.19
C ARG A 63 -10.16 2.76 -0.95
N LEU A 64 -9.56 3.45 -1.92
CA LEU A 64 -10.14 4.60 -2.62
C LEU A 64 -10.52 4.29 -4.08
N GLY A 65 -10.19 3.10 -4.57
CA GLY A 65 -10.50 2.68 -5.94
C GLY A 65 -9.88 3.60 -7.00
N GLN A 66 -10.71 4.07 -7.92
CA GLN A 66 -10.27 4.93 -9.04
C GLN A 66 -9.79 6.31 -8.62
N ARG A 67 -10.18 6.77 -7.42
CA ARG A 67 -9.77 8.08 -6.87
C ARG A 67 -8.31 8.10 -6.46
N ALA A 68 -7.72 6.94 -6.17
CA ALA A 68 -6.29 6.85 -5.91
C ALA A 68 -5.49 7.09 -7.20
N ARG A 69 -4.37 7.81 -7.08
CA ARG A 69 -3.35 7.87 -8.14
C ARG A 69 -2.87 6.47 -8.52
N THR A 70 -2.30 6.32 -9.72
CA THR A 70 -1.66 5.07 -10.12
C THR A 70 -0.39 4.83 -9.29
N THR A 71 -0.21 3.60 -8.81
CA THR A 71 1.04 3.15 -8.19
C THR A 71 1.87 2.31 -9.17
N LYS A 72 3.19 2.45 -9.07
CA LYS A 72 4.15 1.63 -9.80
C LYS A 72 4.67 0.47 -8.95
N ASP A 73 4.59 0.60 -7.63
CA ASP A 73 5.25 -0.26 -6.67
C ASP A 73 4.24 -0.86 -5.70
N MET A 74 4.63 -2.00 -5.12
CA MET A 74 3.92 -2.66 -4.03
C MET A 74 4.77 -2.55 -2.77
N ASP A 75 4.33 -1.70 -1.85
CA ASP A 75 4.98 -1.54 -0.57
C ASP A 75 4.41 -2.52 0.47
N VAL A 76 5.27 -3.37 1.03
CA VAL A 76 4.91 -4.24 2.15
C VAL A 76 5.88 -4.05 3.30
N MET A 77 5.37 -4.22 4.51
CA MET A 77 6.16 -4.32 5.73
C MET A 77 6.06 -5.74 6.27
N TRP A 78 7.19 -6.31 6.66
CA TRP A 78 7.27 -7.62 7.31
C TRP A 78 7.34 -7.43 8.83
N ARG A 79 6.51 -8.15 9.58
CA ARG A 79 6.33 -7.98 11.03
C ARG A 79 7.19 -8.91 11.88
N LEU A 80 7.69 -10.00 11.30
CA LEU A 80 8.45 -11.01 12.04
C LEU A 80 9.95 -10.77 11.87
N SER A 81 10.79 -11.39 12.70
CA SER A 81 12.22 -11.45 12.40
C SER A 81 12.47 -12.65 11.48
N ALA A 82 13.16 -12.45 10.36
CA ALA A 82 13.55 -13.52 9.45
C ALA A 82 15.02 -13.34 9.04
N PRO A 83 15.84 -14.40 9.07
CA PRO A 83 17.26 -14.30 8.73
C PRO A 83 17.50 -14.06 7.23
N ASP A 84 16.57 -14.47 6.35
CA ASP A 84 16.64 -14.20 4.90
C ASP A 84 15.26 -13.83 4.32
N LEU A 85 14.97 -12.52 4.29
CA LEU A 85 13.74 -11.97 3.72
C LEU A 85 13.59 -12.30 2.23
N HIS A 86 14.68 -12.33 1.47
CA HIS A 86 14.61 -12.61 0.05
C HIS A 86 14.19 -14.05 -0.20
N GLN A 87 14.79 -15.02 0.50
CA GLN A 87 14.39 -16.42 0.36
C GLN A 87 12.92 -16.63 0.75
N LEU A 88 12.45 -15.95 1.80
CA LEU A 88 11.06 -15.99 2.23
C LEU A 88 10.12 -15.44 1.14
N LEU A 89 10.46 -14.28 0.57
CA LEU A 89 9.70 -13.69 -0.54
C LEU A 89 9.68 -14.59 -1.77
N ALA A 90 10.81 -15.16 -2.15
CA ALA A 90 10.92 -16.07 -3.28
C ALA A 90 10.07 -17.34 -3.08
N ASN A 91 10.12 -17.93 -1.88
CA ASN A 91 9.31 -19.09 -1.53
C ASN A 91 7.81 -18.78 -1.62
N ALA A 92 7.37 -17.69 -0.99
CA ALA A 92 5.96 -17.28 -1.03
C ALA A 92 5.50 -17.01 -2.48
N ALA A 93 6.27 -16.24 -3.26
CA ALA A 93 5.97 -15.91 -4.64
C ALA A 93 5.92 -17.15 -5.57
N SER A 94 6.65 -18.22 -5.23
CA SER A 94 6.68 -19.47 -5.99
C SER A 94 5.47 -20.38 -5.77
N LEU A 95 4.64 -20.09 -4.76
CA LEU A 95 3.46 -20.90 -4.44
C LEU A 95 2.51 -21.00 -5.62
N ASP A 96 2.13 -22.22 -5.96
CA ASP A 96 1.08 -22.50 -6.93
C ASP A 96 -0.28 -22.52 -6.21
N VAL A 97 -1.05 -21.46 -6.43
CA VAL A 97 -2.41 -21.31 -5.91
C VAL A 97 -3.47 -21.60 -6.98
N ASN A 98 -3.10 -22.29 -8.07
CA ASN A 98 -3.97 -22.67 -9.18
C ASN A 98 -4.65 -21.49 -9.90
N ASP A 99 -3.94 -20.35 -10.02
CA ASP A 99 -4.46 -19.11 -10.62
C ASP A 99 -3.82 -18.74 -11.98
N TRP A 100 -2.96 -19.62 -12.53
CA TRP A 100 -2.19 -19.42 -13.77
C TRP A 100 -1.12 -18.32 -13.74
N PHE A 101 -0.85 -17.71 -12.58
CA PHE A 101 0.27 -16.78 -12.41
C PHE A 101 1.53 -17.49 -11.95
N ARG A 102 2.68 -16.98 -12.37
CA ARG A 102 3.99 -17.35 -11.87
C ARG A 102 4.78 -16.08 -11.60
N PHE A 103 5.42 -16.03 -10.44
CA PHE A 103 6.28 -14.93 -10.04
C PHE A 103 7.69 -15.47 -9.83
N VAL A 104 8.67 -14.67 -10.24
CA VAL A 104 10.09 -14.90 -9.95
C VAL A 104 10.57 -13.65 -9.23
N VAL A 105 11.17 -13.84 -8.06
CA VAL A 105 11.73 -12.75 -7.26
C VAL A 105 13.23 -12.74 -7.52
N GLU A 106 13.73 -11.60 -7.96
CA GLU A 106 15.16 -11.38 -8.22
C GLU A 106 15.74 -10.46 -7.14
N ARG A 107 17.00 -10.70 -6.76
CA ARG A 107 17.74 -9.74 -5.95
C ARG A 107 18.14 -8.57 -6.84
N THR A 108 17.74 -7.36 -6.46
CA THR A 108 18.32 -6.15 -7.04
C THR A 108 19.81 -6.12 -6.66
N GLN A 109 20.69 -6.22 -7.64
CA GLN A 109 22.12 -5.96 -7.47
C GLN A 109 22.37 -4.47 -7.74
N GLY A 110 22.56 -3.69 -6.68
CA GLY A 110 22.83 -2.26 -6.74
C GLY A 110 22.67 -1.61 -5.37
N GLU A 111 23.57 -0.67 -5.05
CA GLU A 111 23.40 0.28 -3.96
C GLU A 111 22.02 0.93 -4.12
N GLU A 112 21.23 0.98 -3.05
CA GLU A 112 20.02 1.78 -3.03
C GLU A 112 20.41 3.20 -3.45
N ASP A 113 20.05 3.59 -4.67
CA ASP A 113 19.76 4.97 -5.00
C ASP A 113 18.57 5.33 -4.11
N LEU A 114 18.87 5.59 -2.83
CA LEU A 114 17.94 6.07 -1.84
C LEU A 114 17.31 7.29 -2.51
N LEU A 115 16.03 7.16 -2.87
CA LEU A 115 15.24 8.27 -3.35
C LEU A 115 15.58 9.49 -2.49
N PRO A 116 15.93 10.65 -3.06
CA PRO A 116 16.14 11.85 -2.27
C PRO A 116 14.83 12.11 -1.50
N GLY A 117 14.84 11.81 -0.20
CA GLY A 117 13.68 11.94 0.69
C GLY A 117 13.04 10.66 1.23
N VAL A 118 13.48 9.45 0.83
CA VAL A 118 13.05 8.19 1.48
C VAL A 118 14.27 7.47 2.05
N GLY A 119 14.97 8.14 2.96
CA GLY A 119 15.80 7.42 3.92
C GLY A 119 14.87 6.70 4.88
N LEU A 120 14.92 5.38 4.93
CA LEU A 120 14.75 4.67 6.19
C LEU A 120 15.91 5.12 7.09
N VAL A 121 15.80 6.32 7.64
CA VAL A 121 16.66 6.77 8.72
C VAL A 121 16.31 5.84 9.87
N GLY A 122 17.24 4.94 10.17
CA GLY A 122 17.16 4.03 11.31
C GLY A 122 16.68 4.77 12.55
N ALA A 123 15.86 4.08 13.36
CA ALA A 123 15.36 4.50 14.67
C ALA A 123 15.78 5.92 15.04
N ALA A 124 14.90 6.90 14.76
CA ALA A 124 15.13 8.30 15.07
C ALA A 124 15.72 8.39 16.49
N ARG A 125 17.02 8.69 16.59
CA ARG A 125 17.74 8.77 17.88
C ARG A 125 17.11 9.81 18.82
N ASN A 126 16.23 10.66 18.28
CA ASN A 126 15.33 11.51 19.04
C ASN A 126 13.98 11.58 18.33
N ARG A 127 13.01 10.78 18.76
CA ARG A 127 11.64 10.84 18.26
C ARG A 127 10.93 12.03 18.92
N PRO A 128 10.28 12.93 18.16
CA PRO A 128 9.52 14.02 18.77
C PRO A 128 8.29 13.45 19.50
N ALA A 129 7.92 14.07 20.63
CA ALA A 129 6.72 13.69 21.37
C ALA A 129 5.41 14.11 20.67
N THR A 130 5.49 15.04 19.72
CA THR A 130 4.34 15.54 18.97
C THR A 130 4.69 15.73 17.50
N LEU A 131 3.69 15.57 16.63
CA LEU A 131 3.82 15.88 15.23
C LEU A 131 3.94 17.41 15.04
N SER A 132 5.05 17.84 14.45
CA SER A 132 5.29 19.25 14.12
C SER A 132 4.32 19.74 13.05
N SER A 133 3.87 20.99 13.15
CA SER A 133 3.07 21.63 12.10
C SER A 133 3.85 21.70 10.78
N PRO A 134 3.24 21.32 9.65
CA PRO A 134 3.85 21.48 8.34
C PRO A 134 3.92 22.95 7.91
N PRO A 135 4.71 23.29 6.88
CA PRO A 135 4.74 24.64 6.31
C PRO A 135 3.36 25.07 5.77
N ALA A 136 3.04 26.36 5.88
CA ALA A 136 1.78 26.92 5.38
C ALA A 136 1.54 26.68 3.88
N SER A 137 2.62 26.49 3.10
CA SER A 137 2.54 26.14 1.67
C SER A 137 1.79 24.83 1.38
N TRP A 138 1.57 23.99 2.40
CA TRP A 138 0.80 22.75 2.27
C TRP A 138 -0.72 22.96 2.22
N ALA A 139 -1.22 24.15 2.55
CA ALA A 139 -2.66 24.41 2.60
C ALA A 139 -3.36 24.19 1.24
N GLN A 140 -2.76 24.66 0.14
CA GLN A 140 -3.34 24.49 -1.20
C GLN A 140 -3.24 23.03 -1.70
N PRO A 141 -2.10 22.32 -1.58
CA PRO A 141 -2.03 20.88 -1.84
C PRO A 141 -3.05 20.07 -1.03
N LEU A 142 -3.21 20.36 0.27
CA LEU A 142 -4.17 19.68 1.12
C LEU A 142 -5.61 19.86 0.61
N ARG A 143 -6.02 21.09 0.27
CA ARG A 143 -7.37 21.34 -0.27
C ARG A 143 -7.63 20.54 -1.55
N ARG A 144 -6.68 20.52 -2.47
CA ARG A 144 -6.79 19.71 -3.70
C ARG A 144 -6.92 18.22 -3.38
N MET A 145 -6.10 17.71 -2.46
CA MET A 145 -6.22 16.32 -2.01
C MET A 145 -7.58 16.05 -1.36
N ALA A 146 -8.11 16.98 -0.56
CA ALA A 146 -9.41 16.82 0.08
C ALA A 146 -10.58 16.84 -0.91
N ASP A 147 -10.46 17.53 -2.05
CA ASP A 147 -11.46 17.48 -3.13
C ASP A 147 -11.39 16.15 -3.91
N GLU A 148 -10.20 15.60 -4.09
CA GLU A 148 -9.99 14.32 -4.79
C GLU A 148 -10.29 13.10 -3.91
N THR A 149 -10.14 13.25 -2.59
CA THR A 149 -10.28 12.17 -1.58
C THR A 149 -11.47 12.40 -0.65
N ALA A 150 -11.79 11.43 0.20
CA ALA A 150 -12.89 11.54 1.16
C ALA A 150 -12.44 12.18 2.48
N LEU A 151 -11.37 12.99 2.46
CA LEU A 151 -10.86 13.63 3.67
C LEU A 151 -11.86 14.67 4.17
N ALA A 152 -12.14 14.64 5.46
CA ALA A 152 -13.07 15.56 6.11
C ALA A 152 -12.49 16.97 6.30
N TRP A 153 -11.16 17.12 6.22
CA TRP A 153 -10.46 18.37 6.54
C TRP A 153 -9.96 19.07 5.28
N ARG A 154 -10.40 20.30 5.07
CA ARG A 154 -9.93 21.20 4.00
C ARG A 154 -9.03 22.31 4.50
N ASP A 155 -9.10 22.58 5.80
CA ASP A 155 -8.21 23.51 6.48
C ASP A 155 -6.96 22.80 7.01
N LEU A 156 -5.81 23.46 6.89
CA LEU A 156 -4.52 22.86 7.27
C LEU A 156 -4.43 22.67 8.78
N ASP A 157 -4.92 23.62 9.58
CA ASP A 157 -4.83 23.54 11.03
C ASP A 157 -5.77 22.45 11.56
N ASP A 158 -6.97 22.32 10.99
CA ASP A 158 -7.88 21.20 11.30
C ASP A 158 -7.25 19.84 10.95
N ALA A 159 -6.61 19.72 9.79
CA ALA A 159 -5.95 18.49 9.37
C ALA A 159 -4.76 18.14 10.29
N VAL A 160 -3.99 19.15 10.72
CA VAL A 160 -2.88 18.96 11.68
C VAL A 160 -3.40 18.50 13.02
N ARG A 161 -4.46 19.12 13.56
CA ARG A 161 -5.11 18.67 14.81
C ARG A 161 -5.60 17.22 14.71
N ALA A 162 -6.22 16.87 13.59
CA ALA A 162 -6.68 15.50 13.36
C ALA A 162 -5.53 14.49 13.26
N ALA A 163 -4.43 14.87 12.60
CA ALA A 163 -3.22 14.06 12.50
C ALA A 163 -2.52 13.89 13.85
N GLN A 164 -2.42 14.94 14.65
CA GLN A 164 -1.85 14.90 16.01
C GLN A 164 -2.65 13.96 16.92
N LYS A 165 -3.99 14.03 16.91
CA LYS A 165 -4.85 13.09 17.66
C LYS A 165 -4.58 11.63 17.31
N PHE A 166 -4.23 11.36 16.06
CA PHE A 166 -3.90 10.02 15.59
C PHE A 166 -2.46 9.62 15.94
N VAL A 167 -1.47 10.47 15.64
CA VAL A 167 -0.04 10.13 15.66
C VAL A 167 0.60 10.33 17.03
N ASP A 168 0.23 11.38 17.77
CA ASP A 168 0.91 11.75 19.02
C ASP A 168 0.84 10.66 20.09
N PRO A 169 -0.29 9.93 20.31
CA PRO A 169 -0.31 8.82 21.26
C PRO A 169 0.73 7.73 20.96
N VAL A 170 0.98 7.46 19.67
CA VAL A 170 2.00 6.49 19.23
C VAL A 170 3.41 7.05 19.43
N LEU A 171 3.63 8.33 19.14
CA LEU A 171 4.92 8.99 19.36
C LEU A 171 5.30 9.03 20.84
N GLN A 172 4.30 9.23 21.71
CA GLN A 172 4.45 9.32 23.17
C GLN A 172 4.47 7.97 23.88
N HIS A 173 4.39 6.86 23.13
CA HIS A 173 4.31 5.50 23.69
C HIS A 173 3.15 5.29 24.67
N GLN A 174 2.06 6.05 24.51
CA GLN A 174 0.82 5.74 25.21
C GLN A 174 0.29 4.44 24.60
N ASN A 175 -0.15 3.50 25.43
CA ASN A 175 -0.73 2.25 24.96
C ASN A 175 -2.11 2.55 24.36
N ALA A 176 -2.11 3.10 23.15
CA ALA A 176 -3.28 3.68 22.52
C ALA A 176 -4.26 2.60 22.02
N GLY A 177 -3.90 1.31 22.13
CA GLY A 177 -4.77 0.21 21.72
C GLY A 177 -4.98 0.18 20.20
N ARG A 178 -6.23 0.03 19.76
CA ARG A 178 -6.57 -0.09 18.33
C ARG A 178 -7.21 1.19 17.81
N TRP A 179 -6.77 1.68 16.67
CA TRP A 179 -7.43 2.82 16.03
C TRP A 179 -8.74 2.41 15.36
N ASP A 180 -9.85 3.07 15.71
CA ASP A 180 -11.10 2.99 14.96
C ASP A 180 -11.18 4.15 13.95
N PRO A 181 -11.10 3.86 12.63
CA PRO A 181 -11.12 4.88 11.59
C PRO A 181 -12.50 5.49 11.35
N ILE A 182 -13.59 4.97 11.95
CA ILE A 182 -14.96 5.50 11.77
C ILE A 182 -15.20 6.73 12.67
N PRO A 183 -15.12 6.63 14.01
CA PRO A 183 -15.19 7.77 14.92
C PRO A 183 -13.87 8.56 15.01
N TRP A 184 -12.78 8.06 14.39
CA TRP A 184 -11.45 8.68 14.42
C TRP A 184 -10.91 8.78 15.86
N THR A 185 -10.92 7.65 16.57
CA THR A 185 -10.48 7.52 17.98
C THR A 185 -9.70 6.24 18.23
N TRP A 186 -8.87 6.27 19.28
CA TRP A 186 -8.21 5.09 19.83
C TRP A 186 -9.16 4.33 20.77
N GLU A 187 -9.31 3.02 20.57
CA GLU A 187 -9.99 2.08 21.46
C GLU A 187 -8.96 1.50 22.44
N GLY A 188 -9.14 1.75 23.74
CA GLY A 188 -8.29 1.25 24.82
C GLY A 188 -8.59 -0.18 25.24
#